data_AF-A0A9W2YBR5-F1
#
_entry.id   AF-A0A9W2YBR5-F1
#
_cell.length_a   1.000
_cell.length_b   1.000
_cell.length_c   1.000
_cell.angle_alpha   90.00
_cell.angle_beta   90.00
_cell.angle_gamma   90.00
#
_symmetry.space_group_name_H-M   'P 1'
#
loop_
_entity.id
_entity.type
_entity.pdbx_description
1 polymer ?
#
loop_
_entity_poly.entity_id
_entity_poly.type
_entity_poly.pdbx_seq_one_letter_code
_entity_poly.pdbx_strand_id
1 'polypeptide(L)'
;MQLRIEQSFFDQEFKTFLETLEIESLETNSVGKTSEITGLAFGMLIYWPVSDILEREALTSKEVVNEAGHQIHDLVLWCSGCDLSDYTTFATTRYGNCYTLQYIEVSDVDPVKGQKTPQDLKLYMYLEPDEYIPILTQSKGVQIEIHELGALPDPENKGISLLPGTQSNIALRLTKSIHMKRPYGDCMDMSDINTTNFYQLNYSYGIKFCEKLILADIVQEKCGCLSMLFDLLVDVKENKEIHSCIENKTEHDCQWKVLRNDRHLVDCKIPCSESSYSYSVSSSEWPDDALAVIISNII
;
A
#
# COMPACT_ATOMS: atom_id res chain seq x y z
N MET A 1 26.23 8.72 -10.63
CA MET A 1 27.07 8.08 -9.59
C MET A 1 27.38 9.04 -8.44
N GLN A 2 27.70 10.32 -8.72
CA GLN A 2 28.00 11.33 -7.68
C GLN A 2 26.75 11.79 -6.90
N LEU A 3 25.62 12.03 -7.58
CA LEU A 3 24.32 12.37 -6.94
C LEU A 3 23.82 11.29 -5.95
N ARG A 4 23.94 10.02 -6.33
CA ARG A 4 23.47 8.89 -5.49
C ARG A 4 24.37 8.64 -4.26
N ILE A 5 25.62 9.12 -4.27
CA ILE A 5 26.53 9.05 -3.11
C ILE A 5 26.22 10.19 -2.13
N GLU A 6 25.95 11.39 -2.63
CA GLU A 6 25.52 12.54 -1.81
C GLU A 6 24.18 12.26 -1.12
N GLN A 7 23.22 11.68 -1.84
CA GLN A 7 21.92 11.24 -1.30
C GLN A 7 22.09 10.16 -0.21
N SER A 8 22.95 9.15 -0.42
CA SER A 8 23.20 8.11 0.60
C SER A 8 23.91 8.61 1.87
N PHE A 9 24.74 9.64 1.75
CA PHE A 9 25.41 10.28 2.89
C PHE A 9 24.43 11.18 3.65
N PHE A 10 23.61 11.91 2.91
CA PHE A 10 22.51 12.74 3.40
C PHE A 10 21.47 11.92 4.18
N ASP A 11 21.04 10.78 3.63
CA ASP A 11 20.11 9.86 4.29
C ASP A 11 20.68 9.38 5.64
N GLN A 12 21.99 9.19 5.72
CA GLN A 12 22.67 8.73 6.92
C GLN A 12 22.80 9.81 8.00
N GLU A 13 23.11 11.07 7.64
CA GLU A 13 23.14 12.19 8.59
C GLU A 13 21.73 12.56 9.07
N PHE A 14 20.75 12.61 8.17
CA PHE A 14 19.35 12.90 8.52
C PHE A 14 18.75 11.77 9.38
N LYS A 15 19.04 10.50 9.07
CA LYS A 15 18.67 9.37 9.91
C LYS A 15 19.28 9.45 11.31
N THR A 16 20.56 9.78 11.41
CA THR A 16 21.25 9.96 12.71
C THR A 16 20.61 11.11 13.51
N PHE A 17 20.23 12.19 12.82
CA PHE A 17 19.52 13.32 13.42
C PHE A 17 18.13 12.92 13.96
N LEU A 18 17.34 12.19 13.17
CA LEU A 18 16.02 11.70 13.60
C LEU A 18 16.11 10.71 14.76
N GLU A 19 17.08 9.80 14.74
CA GLU A 19 17.36 8.88 15.85
C GLU A 19 17.74 9.65 17.14
N THR A 20 18.44 10.77 17.02
CA THR A 20 18.79 11.63 18.16
C THR A 20 17.57 12.37 18.73
N LEU A 21 16.68 12.86 17.87
CA LEU A 21 15.41 13.49 18.29
C LEU A 21 14.48 12.50 19.00
N GLU A 22 14.46 11.24 18.57
CA GLU A 22 13.68 10.20 19.23
C GLU A 22 14.14 9.94 20.67
N ILE A 23 15.46 9.91 20.91
CA ILE A 23 16.06 9.70 22.23
C ILE A 23 15.59 10.79 23.22
N GLU A 24 15.44 12.04 22.77
CA GLU A 24 14.90 13.12 23.62
C GLU A 24 13.39 12.96 23.92
N SER A 25 12.61 12.37 22.99
CA SER A 25 11.16 12.18 23.16
C SER A 25 10.75 11.03 24.07
N LEU A 26 11.62 10.01 24.21
CA LEU A 26 11.39 8.81 25.03
C LEU A 26 11.36 9.06 26.54
N GLU A 27 11.71 10.27 27.01
CA GLU A 27 11.57 10.65 28.43
C GLU A 27 10.10 10.92 28.85
N THR A 28 9.13 10.85 27.94
CA THR A 28 7.71 11.14 28.25
C THR A 28 6.79 9.91 28.08
N ASN A 29 6.26 9.44 29.21
CA ASN A 29 5.43 8.23 29.35
C ASN A 29 4.12 8.24 28.54
N SER A 30 3.72 7.09 27.99
CA SER A 30 2.31 6.66 27.97
C SER A 30 2.14 5.13 27.90
N VAL A 31 0.97 4.64 28.31
CA VAL A 31 0.59 3.24 28.58
C VAL A 31 -0.59 2.84 27.68
N GLY A 32 -0.57 1.66 27.02
CA GLY A 32 -1.81 1.05 26.51
C GLY A 32 -1.71 -0.10 25.48
N LYS A 33 -1.99 -1.32 25.97
CA LYS A 33 -2.58 -2.57 25.38
C LYS A 33 -2.34 -3.01 23.91
N THR A 34 -2.01 -4.31 23.84
CA THR A 34 -1.90 -5.27 22.72
C THR A 34 -3.08 -5.36 21.76
N SER A 35 -2.80 -5.43 20.45
CA SER A 35 -3.62 -6.15 19.45
C SER A 35 -2.79 -6.55 18.23
N GLU A 36 -3.19 -7.67 17.63
CA GLU A 36 -2.61 -8.42 16.50
C GLU A 36 -2.09 -7.58 15.33
N ILE A 37 -1.03 -8.11 14.71
CA ILE A 37 -0.09 -7.55 13.72
C ILE A 37 -0.79 -6.81 12.56
N THR A 38 -0.34 -5.57 12.27
CA THR A 38 -0.86 -4.70 11.20
C THR A 38 0.09 -4.59 10.01
N GLY A 39 -0.45 -4.69 8.78
CA GLY A 39 0.24 -4.25 7.57
C GLY A 39 -0.17 -2.82 7.26
N LEU A 40 0.74 -2.04 6.67
CA LEU A 40 0.47 -0.67 6.26
C LEU A 40 0.93 -0.47 4.83
N ALA A 41 -0.02 -0.17 3.94
CA ALA A 41 0.25 0.17 2.56
C ALA A 41 0.32 1.69 2.40
N PHE A 42 1.40 2.18 1.83
CA PHE A 42 1.61 3.59 1.52
C PHE A 42 1.83 3.72 0.01
N GLY A 43 1.14 4.67 -0.62
CA GLY A 43 1.34 5.04 -2.01
C GLY A 43 1.36 6.56 -2.12
N MET A 44 2.23 7.12 -2.95
CA MET A 44 2.26 8.57 -3.10
C MET A 44 1.15 9.04 -4.04
N LEU A 45 0.52 10.19 -3.74
CA LEU A 45 -0.59 10.71 -4.54
C LEU A 45 -0.08 11.18 -5.91
N ILE A 46 -0.02 10.27 -6.88
CA ILE A 46 -0.13 10.62 -8.29
C ILE A 46 -1.65 10.73 -8.55
N TYR A 47 -2.10 11.82 -9.14
CA TYR A 47 -3.42 11.85 -9.73
C TYR A 47 -3.22 11.80 -11.24
N TRP A 48 -4.25 11.40 -11.98
CA TRP A 48 -4.29 11.51 -13.42
C TRP A 48 -5.73 11.92 -13.78
N PRO A 49 -6.02 13.20 -14.10
CA PRO A 49 -7.28 13.52 -14.72
C PRO A 49 -7.22 13.02 -16.15
N VAL A 50 -8.40 12.83 -16.73
CA VAL A 50 -8.66 12.71 -18.17
C VAL A 50 -8.77 11.26 -18.66
N SER A 51 -10.04 10.82 -18.68
CA SER A 51 -10.73 9.94 -19.64
C SER A 51 -9.97 8.75 -20.25
N ASP A 52 -10.59 7.56 -20.20
CA ASP A 52 -10.62 6.39 -21.12
C ASP A 52 -9.48 6.08 -22.13
N ILE A 53 -8.78 7.09 -22.62
CA ILE A 53 -7.69 7.08 -23.58
C ILE A 53 -6.35 6.81 -22.88
N LEU A 54 -6.13 7.29 -21.66
CA LEU A 54 -4.82 7.15 -20.97
C LEU A 54 -4.72 5.92 -20.09
N GLU A 55 -5.85 5.36 -19.68
CA GLU A 55 -5.93 3.98 -19.16
C GLU A 55 -5.30 2.98 -20.14
N ARG A 56 -5.44 3.21 -21.46
CA ARG A 56 -4.79 2.40 -22.51
C ARG A 56 -3.27 2.57 -22.61
N GLU A 57 -2.69 3.68 -22.13
CA GLU A 57 -1.25 3.99 -22.25
C GLU A 57 -0.50 3.81 -20.92
N ALA A 58 -1.16 3.96 -19.78
CA ALA A 58 -0.62 3.71 -18.44
C ALA A 58 -0.36 2.21 -18.16
N LEU A 59 -0.82 1.34 -19.05
CA LEU A 59 -0.52 -0.08 -19.08
C LEU A 59 0.83 -0.32 -19.79
N THR A 60 1.91 0.23 -19.24
CA THR A 60 3.31 -0.12 -19.55
C THR A 60 3.78 -1.28 -18.67
N SER A 61 4.77 -2.07 -19.10
CA SER A 61 5.23 -3.24 -18.31
C SER A 61 5.50 -2.91 -16.83
N LYS A 62 5.20 -3.87 -15.94
CA LYS A 62 5.42 -3.75 -14.49
C LYS A 62 6.81 -3.22 -14.12
N GLU A 63 7.84 -3.62 -14.87
CA GLU A 63 9.21 -3.14 -14.72
C GLU A 63 9.34 -1.64 -14.98
N VAL A 64 8.74 -1.13 -16.07
CA VAL A 64 8.78 0.29 -16.42
C VAL A 64 8.05 1.14 -15.38
N VAL A 65 6.90 0.67 -14.90
CA VAL A 65 6.15 1.37 -13.83
C VAL A 65 6.98 1.43 -12.55
N ASN A 66 7.58 0.31 -12.16
CA ASN A 66 8.41 0.24 -10.96
C ASN A 66 9.65 1.13 -11.04
N GLU A 67 10.32 1.19 -12.21
CA GLU A 67 11.50 2.04 -12.43
C GLU A 67 11.16 3.53 -12.48
N ALA A 68 10.00 3.89 -13.04
CA ALA A 68 9.59 5.29 -13.21
C ALA A 68 8.86 5.88 -11.99
N GLY A 69 8.32 5.03 -11.12
CA GLY A 69 7.66 5.46 -9.89
C GLY A 69 8.64 5.82 -8.78
N HIS A 70 8.14 6.51 -7.76
CA HIS A 70 8.91 6.86 -6.56
C HIS A 70 9.42 5.61 -5.85
N GLN A 71 10.67 5.65 -5.42
CA GLN A 71 11.31 4.52 -4.74
C GLN A 71 11.09 4.59 -3.24
N ILE A 72 10.99 3.43 -2.58
CA ILE A 72 10.72 3.40 -1.12
C ILE A 72 11.78 4.12 -0.30
N HIS A 73 13.05 4.05 -0.70
CA HIS A 73 14.17 4.65 0.02
C HIS A 73 14.17 6.18 -0.11
N ASP A 74 13.60 6.71 -1.18
CA ASP A 74 13.42 8.15 -1.37
C ASP A 74 12.13 8.63 -0.67
N LEU A 75 11.07 7.81 -0.66
CA LEU A 75 9.78 8.12 -0.05
C LEU A 75 9.81 8.04 1.49
N VAL A 76 10.41 7.00 2.07
CA VAL A 76 10.46 6.75 3.51
C VAL A 76 11.90 6.88 3.99
N LEU A 77 12.26 8.09 4.41
CA LEU A 77 13.60 8.41 4.89
C LEU A 77 13.94 7.67 6.19
N TRP A 78 12.94 7.48 7.04
CA TRP A 78 13.13 6.82 8.33
C TRP A 78 11.85 6.18 8.83
N CYS A 79 12.03 5.06 9.54
CA CYS A 79 10.95 4.33 10.19
C CYS A 79 11.38 3.78 11.56
N SER A 80 10.50 3.89 12.54
CA SER A 80 10.59 3.18 13.83
C SER A 80 9.38 2.28 13.98
N GLY A 81 9.60 1.00 14.31
CA GLY A 81 8.56 -0.05 14.32
C GLY A 81 8.33 -0.75 12.98
N CYS A 82 9.20 -0.57 11.98
CA CYS A 82 9.17 -1.34 10.73
C CYS A 82 10.58 -1.64 10.18
N ASP A 83 10.65 -2.57 9.23
CA ASP A 83 11.87 -2.93 8.51
C ASP A 83 11.75 -2.48 7.04
N LEU A 84 12.54 -1.49 6.64
CA LEU A 84 12.59 -0.98 5.26
C LEU A 84 13.28 -1.96 4.29
N SER A 85 13.84 -3.06 4.77
CA SER A 85 14.37 -4.14 3.93
C SER A 85 13.34 -5.23 3.61
N ASP A 86 12.23 -5.30 4.37
CA ASP A 86 11.16 -6.28 4.20
C ASP A 86 9.82 -5.60 3.92
N TYR A 87 9.65 -5.22 2.65
CA TYR A 87 8.43 -4.61 2.13
C TYR A 87 7.94 -5.35 0.89
N THR A 88 6.63 -5.29 0.65
CA THR A 88 6.06 -5.71 -0.63
C THR A 88 5.72 -4.48 -1.46
N THR A 89 5.81 -4.61 -2.78
CA THR A 89 5.51 -3.51 -3.69
C THR A 89 4.39 -3.89 -4.65
N PHE A 90 3.53 -2.92 -4.92
CA PHE A 90 2.49 -3.02 -5.90
C PHE A 90 2.32 -1.69 -6.62
N ALA A 91 1.86 -1.71 -7.86
CA ALA A 91 1.57 -0.49 -8.60
C ALA A 91 0.05 -0.28 -8.69
N THR A 92 -0.37 0.97 -8.57
CA THR A 92 -1.73 1.37 -8.93
C THR A 92 -1.68 2.34 -10.09
N THR A 93 -2.71 2.31 -10.94
CA THR A 93 -2.82 3.25 -12.07
C THR A 93 -2.96 4.69 -11.59
N ARG A 94 -3.51 4.88 -10.38
CA ARG A 94 -3.66 6.19 -9.78
C ARG A 94 -2.37 6.69 -9.15
N TYR A 95 -1.76 5.92 -8.24
CA TYR A 95 -0.69 6.37 -7.35
C TYR A 95 0.72 5.93 -7.77
N GLY A 96 0.86 5.15 -8.86
CA GLY A 96 2.15 4.57 -9.24
C GLY A 96 2.61 3.53 -8.21
N ASN A 97 3.88 3.58 -7.84
CA ASN A 97 4.47 2.65 -6.86
C ASN A 97 3.84 2.82 -5.48
N CYS A 98 3.42 1.70 -4.92
CA CYS A 98 2.93 1.57 -3.56
C CYS A 98 3.75 0.51 -2.83
N TYR A 99 3.92 0.71 -1.52
CA TYR A 99 4.74 -0.12 -0.66
C TYR A 99 3.94 -0.53 0.57
N THR A 100 3.88 -1.83 0.85
CA THR A 100 3.31 -2.35 2.08
C THR A 100 4.41 -2.73 3.05
N LEU A 101 4.49 -1.99 4.15
CA LEU A 101 5.35 -2.22 5.29
C LEU A 101 4.63 -3.09 6.32
N GLN A 102 5.33 -4.06 6.89
CA GLN A 102 4.82 -4.82 8.02
C GLN A 102 5.23 -4.12 9.31
N TYR A 103 4.26 -3.90 10.21
CA TYR A 103 4.57 -3.43 11.56
C TYR A 103 5.18 -4.59 12.35
N ILE A 104 6.39 -4.37 12.87
CA ILE A 104 7.07 -5.32 13.74
C ILE A 104 6.81 -4.86 15.17
N GLU A 105 6.09 -5.67 15.95
CA GLU A 105 5.93 -5.41 17.38
C GLU A 105 7.28 -5.65 18.09
N VAL A 106 8.12 -4.62 18.15
CA VAL A 106 9.32 -4.62 18.97
C VAL A 106 8.87 -4.39 20.40
N SER A 107 8.63 -5.48 21.13
CA SER A 107 8.34 -5.38 22.55
C SER A 107 9.66 -5.22 23.31
N ASP A 108 10.06 -3.98 23.60
CA ASP A 108 11.04 -3.74 24.64
C ASP A 108 10.43 -4.16 25.98
N VAL A 109 11.03 -5.19 26.58
CA VAL A 109 10.67 -5.62 27.94
C VAL A 109 11.38 -4.65 28.87
N ASP A 110 10.64 -3.73 29.49
CA ASP A 110 11.17 -2.94 30.60
C ASP A 110 11.61 -3.93 31.70
N PRO A 111 12.93 -4.08 31.97
CA PRO A 111 13.43 -5.09 32.89
C PRO A 111 13.02 -4.81 34.34
N VAL A 112 12.53 -3.60 34.64
CA VAL A 112 12.11 -3.16 35.97
C VAL A 112 10.61 -3.38 36.18
N LYS A 113 9.78 -3.22 35.15
CA LYS A 113 8.30 -3.27 35.27
C LYS A 113 7.66 -4.52 34.68
N GLY A 114 8.39 -5.30 33.87
CA GLY A 114 7.85 -6.49 33.19
C GLY A 114 6.65 -6.17 32.26
N GLN A 115 6.44 -4.89 31.93
CA GLN A 115 5.42 -4.45 30.99
C GLN A 115 6.06 -4.31 29.61
N LYS A 116 5.36 -4.83 28.61
CA LYS A 116 5.63 -4.55 27.20
C LYS A 116 5.10 -3.15 26.92
N THR A 117 5.97 -2.21 26.55
CA THR A 117 5.53 -0.93 25.99
C THR A 117 5.34 -1.16 24.49
N PRO A 118 4.11 -1.08 23.95
CA PRO A 118 3.92 -1.09 22.51
C PRO A 118 4.66 0.11 21.92
N GLN A 119 5.48 -0.12 20.90
CA GLN A 119 6.16 0.94 20.18
C GLN A 119 5.22 1.49 19.11
N ASP A 120 5.09 2.81 19.02
CA ASP A 120 4.31 3.42 17.95
C ASP A 120 5.07 3.29 16.62
N LEU A 121 4.36 3.04 15.52
CA LEU A 121 4.95 3.23 14.22
C LEU A 121 5.09 4.71 13.92
N LYS A 122 6.31 5.13 13.61
CA LYS A 122 6.61 6.50 13.17
C LYS A 122 7.33 6.45 11.83
N LEU A 123 6.92 7.34 10.92
CA LEU A 123 7.47 7.46 9.59
C LEU A 123 7.83 8.91 9.31
N TYR A 124 9.05 9.15 8.84
CA TYR A 124 9.40 10.40 8.18
C TYR A 124 9.46 10.13 6.68
N MET A 125 8.64 10.89 5.94
CA MET A 125 8.47 10.71 4.52
C MET A 125 8.89 11.95 3.75
N TYR A 126 9.56 11.76 2.62
CA TYR A 126 9.86 12.81 1.67
C TYR A 126 9.01 12.61 0.42
N LEU A 127 8.22 13.62 0.08
CA LEU A 127 7.19 13.50 -0.95
C LEU A 127 7.61 14.04 -2.31
N GLU A 128 8.89 14.38 -2.53
CA GLU A 128 9.44 14.80 -3.84
C GLU A 128 8.52 15.72 -4.67
N PRO A 129 8.01 16.83 -4.09
CA PRO A 129 6.94 17.62 -4.70
C PRO A 129 7.33 18.32 -6.00
N ASP A 130 8.62 18.33 -6.34
CA ASP A 130 9.26 18.82 -7.56
C ASP A 130 9.24 17.80 -8.71
N GLU A 131 9.15 16.50 -8.41
CA GLU A 131 9.02 15.43 -9.42
C GLU A 131 7.56 15.20 -9.86
N TYR A 132 6.61 15.91 -9.24
CA TYR A 132 5.18 15.75 -9.52
C TYR A 132 4.86 16.23 -10.93
N ILE A 133 4.18 15.39 -11.71
CA ILE A 133 3.82 15.71 -13.09
C ILE A 133 2.62 16.69 -13.09
N PRO A 134 2.79 17.98 -13.48
CA PRO A 134 1.78 19.02 -13.18
C PRO A 134 0.42 18.85 -13.86
N ILE A 135 0.35 18.15 -14.99
CA ILE A 135 -0.90 17.89 -15.73
C ILE A 135 -1.70 16.76 -15.05
N LEU A 136 -1.00 15.90 -14.32
CA LEU A 136 -1.53 14.67 -13.76
C LEU A 136 -1.83 14.89 -12.27
N THR A 137 -0.90 15.43 -11.51
CA THR A 137 -1.06 15.53 -10.06
C THR A 137 -1.77 16.81 -9.65
N GLN A 138 -3.06 16.70 -9.30
CA GLN A 138 -3.90 17.83 -8.85
C GLN A 138 -3.70 18.20 -7.37
N SER A 139 -3.19 17.27 -6.55
CA SER A 139 -3.03 17.44 -5.10
C SER A 139 -1.69 16.89 -4.66
N LYS A 140 -1.03 17.58 -3.72
CA LYS A 140 0.22 17.11 -3.11
C LYS A 140 -0.04 16.39 -1.78
N GLY A 141 0.57 15.23 -1.59
CA GLY A 141 0.41 14.46 -0.36
C GLY A 141 0.73 12.97 -0.55
N VAL A 142 0.47 12.21 0.50
CA VAL A 142 0.65 10.76 0.52
C VAL A 142 -0.68 10.09 0.84
N GLN A 143 -0.93 8.93 0.22
CA GLN A 143 -2.10 8.10 0.45
C GLN A 143 -1.70 6.88 1.30
N ILE A 144 -2.34 6.72 2.45
CA ILE A 144 -1.96 5.70 3.44
C ILE A 144 -3.15 4.82 3.76
N GLU A 145 -3.03 3.52 3.58
CA GLU A 145 -4.04 2.55 4.00
C GLU A 145 -3.51 1.64 5.11
N ILE A 146 -4.33 1.49 6.15
CA ILE A 146 -4.12 0.50 7.20
C ILE A 146 -4.99 -0.71 6.92
N HIS A 147 -4.37 -1.88 6.78
CA HIS A 147 -5.09 -3.11 6.47
C HIS A 147 -4.51 -4.33 7.20
N GLU A 148 -5.28 -5.42 7.22
CA GLU A 148 -4.83 -6.69 7.81
C GLU A 148 -3.70 -7.29 6.97
N LEU A 149 -2.78 -8.01 7.61
CA LEU A 149 -1.73 -8.72 6.89
C LEU A 149 -2.32 -9.71 5.89
N GLY A 150 -1.77 -9.71 4.68
CA GLY A 150 -2.24 -10.55 3.59
C GLY A 150 -3.58 -10.13 3.00
N ALA A 151 -4.24 -9.07 3.46
CA ALA A 151 -5.38 -8.50 2.75
C ALA A 151 -4.92 -7.74 1.50
N LEU A 152 -5.73 -7.79 0.43
CA LEU A 152 -5.49 -7.01 -0.77
C LEU A 152 -5.58 -5.50 -0.44
N PRO A 153 -4.50 -4.71 -0.63
CA PRO A 153 -4.56 -3.27 -0.44
C PRO A 153 -5.45 -2.61 -1.49
N ASP A 154 -6.17 -1.57 -1.06
CA ASP A 154 -7.06 -0.72 -1.82
C ASP A 154 -6.94 0.76 -1.39
N PRO A 155 -5.76 1.40 -1.59
CA PRO A 155 -5.52 2.76 -1.12
C PRO A 155 -6.41 3.80 -1.82
N GLU A 156 -7.00 3.45 -2.97
CA GLU A 156 -7.93 4.29 -3.71
C GLU A 156 -9.26 4.48 -2.97
N ASN A 157 -9.76 3.42 -2.33
CA ASN A 157 -11.05 3.45 -1.63
C ASN A 157 -10.92 3.55 -0.11
N LYS A 158 -9.83 3.02 0.47
CA LYS A 158 -9.62 2.91 1.92
C LYS A 158 -8.48 3.77 2.46
N GLY A 159 -7.71 4.40 1.58
CA GLY A 159 -6.58 5.21 1.99
C GLY A 159 -6.97 6.54 2.66
N ILE A 160 -6.04 7.06 3.44
CA ILE A 160 -6.06 8.32 4.17
C ILE A 160 -5.10 9.26 3.46
N SER A 161 -5.59 10.41 3.02
CA SER A 161 -4.74 11.42 2.40
C SER A 161 -4.11 12.32 3.47
N LEU A 162 -2.78 12.37 3.52
CA LEU A 162 -2.03 13.26 4.40
C LEU A 162 -1.32 14.37 3.62
N LEU A 163 -1.23 15.55 4.24
CA LEU A 163 -0.63 16.73 3.65
C LEU A 163 0.88 16.77 3.88
N PRO A 164 1.67 17.26 2.91
CA PRO A 164 3.07 17.61 3.15
C PRO A 164 3.16 18.75 4.18
N GLY A 165 4.31 18.86 4.86
CA GLY A 165 4.55 19.93 5.84
C GLY A 165 3.68 19.82 7.10
N THR A 166 3.19 18.61 7.40
CA THR A 166 2.42 18.35 8.61
C THR A 166 2.92 17.11 9.31
N GLN A 167 2.88 17.14 10.64
CA GLN A 167 2.97 15.94 11.46
C GLN A 167 1.55 15.45 11.73
N SER A 168 1.22 14.26 11.21
CA SER A 168 -0.09 13.63 11.38
C SER A 168 0.00 12.44 12.33
N ASN A 169 -0.84 12.44 13.36
CA ASN A 169 -1.03 11.32 14.26
C ASN A 169 -2.32 10.59 13.90
N ILE A 170 -2.23 9.29 13.64
CA ILE A 170 -3.36 8.44 13.27
C ILE A 170 -3.66 7.49 14.44
N ALA A 171 -4.72 7.77 15.18
CA ALA A 171 -5.22 6.86 16.20
C ALA A 171 -6.08 5.78 15.55
N LEU A 172 -5.78 4.51 15.83
CA LEU A 172 -6.44 3.35 15.24
C LEU A 172 -7.34 2.61 16.23
N ARG A 173 -8.43 2.05 15.72
CA ARG A 173 -9.29 1.11 16.43
C ARG A 173 -9.62 -0.07 15.52
N LEU A 174 -9.13 -1.24 15.90
CA LEU A 174 -9.42 -2.52 15.27
C LEU A 174 -10.79 -3.07 15.70
N THR A 175 -11.58 -3.51 14.73
CA THR A 175 -12.83 -4.25 14.93
C THR A 175 -12.79 -5.55 14.12
N LYS A 176 -12.89 -6.68 14.81
CA LYS A 176 -12.92 -8.02 14.20
C LYS A 176 -14.37 -8.52 14.13
N SER A 177 -14.79 -8.87 12.93
CA SER A 177 -16.13 -9.37 12.61
C SER A 177 -16.04 -10.83 12.19
N ILE A 178 -16.90 -11.68 12.77
CA ILE A 178 -16.99 -13.10 12.43
C ILE A 178 -18.41 -13.39 11.95
N HIS A 179 -18.54 -13.82 10.70
CA HIS A 179 -19.80 -14.22 10.08
C HIS A 179 -19.92 -15.74 10.04
N MET A 180 -21.14 -16.24 10.24
CA MET A 180 -21.40 -17.67 10.21
C MET A 180 -21.66 -18.17 8.78
N LYS A 181 -21.16 -19.37 8.46
CA LYS A 181 -21.55 -20.10 7.26
C LYS A 181 -22.99 -20.62 7.36
N ARG A 182 -23.49 -21.15 6.24
CA ARG A 182 -24.81 -21.80 6.20
C ARG A 182 -24.90 -22.92 7.24
N PRO A 183 -26.05 -23.08 7.93
CA PRO A 183 -27.36 -22.44 7.67
C PRO A 183 -27.59 -21.09 8.36
N TYR A 184 -26.67 -20.59 9.18
CA TYR A 184 -26.92 -19.42 10.03
C TYR A 184 -26.56 -18.07 9.37
N GLY A 185 -25.71 -18.12 8.35
CA GLY A 185 -25.39 -16.98 7.49
C GLY A 185 -24.92 -17.46 6.11
N ASP A 186 -24.41 -16.55 5.29
CA ASP A 186 -23.91 -16.85 3.95
C ASP A 186 -22.63 -16.05 3.69
N CYS A 187 -21.52 -16.54 4.25
CA CYS A 187 -20.18 -16.00 4.06
C CYS A 187 -19.29 -16.99 3.29
N MET A 188 -18.18 -16.49 2.74
CA MET A 188 -17.16 -17.27 2.03
C MET A 188 -15.78 -17.06 2.64
N ASP A 189 -14.93 -18.07 2.50
CA ASP A 189 -13.50 -18.01 2.76
C ASP A 189 -12.70 -18.41 1.51
N MET A 190 -11.37 -18.35 1.62
CA MET A 190 -10.46 -18.71 0.54
C MET A 190 -10.68 -20.14 0.00
N SER A 191 -11.08 -21.08 0.88
CA SER A 191 -11.39 -22.46 0.49
C SER A 191 -12.61 -22.60 -0.41
N ASP A 192 -13.47 -21.58 -0.44
CA ASP A 192 -14.72 -21.58 -1.19
C ASP A 192 -14.53 -20.98 -2.61
N ILE A 193 -13.37 -20.37 -2.88
CA ILE A 193 -12.99 -19.91 -4.22
C ILE A 193 -12.48 -21.10 -5.04
N ASN A 194 -13.22 -21.45 -6.09
CA ASN A 194 -12.71 -22.32 -7.15
C ASN A 194 -11.84 -21.52 -8.10
N THR A 195 -10.54 -21.43 -7.84
CA THR A 195 -9.62 -20.82 -8.80
C THR A 195 -9.41 -21.72 -10.01
N THR A 196 -9.19 -21.09 -11.15
CA THR A 196 -8.62 -21.77 -12.30
C THR A 196 -7.19 -22.23 -11.99
N ASN A 197 -6.73 -23.32 -12.62
CA ASN A 197 -5.39 -23.87 -12.39
C ASN A 197 -4.24 -22.96 -12.87
N PHE A 198 -4.51 -21.70 -13.24
CA PHE A 198 -3.57 -20.82 -13.93
C PHE A 198 -2.65 -20.06 -12.99
N TYR A 199 -3.11 -19.71 -11.79
CA TYR A 199 -2.33 -18.87 -10.88
C TYR A 199 -2.37 -19.30 -9.41
N GLN A 200 -1.41 -18.82 -8.61
CA GLN A 200 -1.40 -18.87 -7.15
C GLN A 200 -1.96 -17.56 -6.61
N LEU A 201 -2.70 -17.61 -5.50
CA LEU A 201 -3.33 -16.43 -4.92
C LEU A 201 -2.47 -15.87 -3.80
N ASN A 202 -2.22 -14.56 -3.83
CA ASN A 202 -1.27 -13.92 -2.92
C ASN A 202 -1.93 -13.27 -1.69
N TYR A 203 -3.26 -13.18 -1.68
CA TYR A 203 -4.01 -12.48 -0.64
C TYR A 203 -5.11 -13.35 -0.02
N SER A 204 -5.51 -12.96 1.19
CA SER A 204 -6.66 -13.52 1.89
C SER A 204 -7.98 -13.14 1.21
N TYR A 205 -9.02 -13.93 1.49
CA TYR A 205 -10.34 -13.69 0.94
C TYR A 205 -10.88 -12.33 1.40
N GLY A 206 -11.30 -11.52 0.43
CA GLY A 206 -12.09 -10.31 0.64
C GLY A 206 -12.99 -10.07 -0.56
N ILE A 207 -14.04 -9.26 -0.39
CA ILE A 207 -15.00 -8.99 -1.48
C ILE A 207 -14.30 -8.42 -2.71
N LYS A 208 -13.45 -7.40 -2.52
CA LYS A 208 -12.68 -6.78 -3.62
C LYS A 208 -11.70 -7.73 -4.29
N PHE A 209 -11.08 -8.59 -3.51
CA PHE A 209 -10.21 -9.64 -4.04
C PHE A 209 -11.00 -10.61 -4.94
N CYS A 210 -12.14 -11.09 -4.46
CA CYS A 210 -13.02 -11.98 -5.21
C CYS A 210 -13.56 -11.32 -6.50
N GLU A 211 -14.00 -10.05 -6.44
CA GLU A 211 -14.47 -9.29 -7.60
C GLU A 211 -13.38 -9.19 -8.68
N LYS A 212 -12.16 -8.78 -8.29
CA LYS A 212 -11.06 -8.64 -9.24
C LYS A 212 -10.59 -10.00 -9.79
N LEU A 213 -10.59 -11.05 -8.97
CA LEU A 213 -10.23 -12.40 -9.40
C LEU A 213 -11.20 -12.94 -10.46
N ILE A 214 -12.51 -12.76 -10.27
CA ILE A 214 -13.52 -13.18 -11.27
C ILE A 214 -13.34 -12.39 -12.57
N LEU A 215 -13.05 -11.09 -12.49
CA LEU A 215 -12.73 -10.31 -13.69
C LEU A 215 -11.48 -10.81 -14.39
N ALA A 216 -10.44 -11.18 -13.64
CA ALA A 216 -9.22 -11.77 -14.19
C ALA A 216 -9.50 -13.08 -14.93
N ASP A 217 -10.30 -13.98 -14.35
CA ASP A 217 -10.71 -15.23 -14.99
C ASP A 217 -11.51 -14.96 -16.28
N ILE A 218 -12.44 -13.99 -16.28
CA ILE A 218 -13.22 -13.63 -17.48
C ILE A 218 -12.33 -13.06 -18.58
N VAL A 219 -11.34 -12.21 -18.24
CA VAL A 219 -10.38 -11.67 -19.21
C VAL A 219 -9.53 -12.80 -19.77
N GLN A 220 -9.02 -13.70 -18.92
CA GLN A 220 -8.23 -14.84 -19.37
C GLN A 220 -9.04 -15.77 -20.29
N GLU A 221 -10.29 -16.08 -19.95
CA GLU A 221 -11.15 -16.94 -20.76
C GLU A 221 -11.54 -16.32 -22.12
N LYS A 222 -11.81 -15.01 -22.16
CA LYS A 222 -12.30 -14.33 -23.37
C LYS A 222 -11.19 -13.80 -24.27
N CYS A 223 -10.11 -13.31 -23.67
CA CYS A 223 -9.04 -12.61 -24.36
C CYS A 223 -7.74 -13.43 -24.43
N GLY A 224 -7.58 -14.47 -23.60
CA GLY A 224 -6.41 -15.36 -23.63
C GLY A 224 -5.13 -14.73 -23.07
N CYS A 225 -5.25 -13.67 -22.27
CA CYS A 225 -4.14 -12.90 -21.73
C CYS A 225 -4.44 -12.47 -20.27
N LEU A 226 -3.39 -12.18 -19.50
CA LEU A 226 -3.53 -11.60 -18.17
C LEU A 226 -3.41 -10.08 -18.22
N SER A 227 -4.39 -9.39 -17.63
CA SER A 227 -4.32 -7.94 -17.47
C SER A 227 -3.38 -7.59 -16.31
N MET A 228 -2.50 -6.60 -16.51
CA MET A 228 -1.60 -6.13 -15.44
C MET A 228 -2.34 -5.56 -14.23
N LEU A 229 -3.60 -5.17 -14.38
CA LEU A 229 -4.45 -4.75 -13.26
C LEU A 229 -4.65 -5.86 -12.21
N PHE A 230 -4.33 -7.10 -12.57
CA PHE A 230 -4.46 -8.28 -11.74
C PHE A 230 -3.11 -8.84 -11.28
N ASP A 231 -1.97 -8.24 -11.67
CA ASP A 231 -0.61 -8.70 -11.32
C ASP A 231 -0.35 -8.77 -9.82
N LEU A 232 -1.16 -8.07 -9.02
CA LEU A 232 -1.08 -8.10 -7.56
C LEU A 232 -1.73 -9.36 -7.01
N LEU A 233 -2.83 -9.79 -7.63
CA LEU A 233 -3.70 -10.84 -7.12
C LEU A 233 -3.08 -12.23 -7.25
N VAL A 234 -2.23 -12.39 -8.27
CA VAL A 234 -1.87 -13.69 -8.79
C VAL A 234 -0.40 -13.81 -9.17
N ASP A 235 0.21 -14.93 -8.79
CA ASP A 235 1.49 -15.38 -9.34
C ASP A 235 1.23 -16.47 -10.40
N VAL A 236 1.78 -16.28 -11.60
CA VAL A 236 1.68 -17.29 -12.67
C VAL A 236 2.40 -18.56 -12.23
N LYS A 237 1.70 -19.69 -12.23
CA LYS A 237 2.29 -20.98 -11.85
C LYS A 237 3.37 -21.37 -12.86
N GLU A 238 4.55 -21.76 -12.35
CA GLU A 238 5.63 -22.32 -13.17
C GLU A 238 5.06 -23.44 -14.07
N ASN A 239 5.31 -23.33 -15.39
CA ASN A 239 4.81 -24.20 -16.49
C ASN A 239 3.53 -23.76 -17.24
N LYS A 240 3.04 -22.54 -17.05
CA LYS A 240 2.00 -21.98 -17.94
C LYS A 240 2.45 -20.67 -18.57
N GLU A 241 2.52 -20.65 -19.90
CA GLU A 241 2.75 -19.42 -20.68
C GLU A 241 1.45 -18.61 -20.68
N ILE A 242 1.36 -17.66 -19.75
CA ILE A 242 0.34 -16.62 -19.78
C ILE A 242 1.08 -15.31 -19.95
N HIS A 243 0.87 -14.67 -21.09
CA HIS A 243 1.50 -13.40 -21.41
C HIS A 243 0.57 -12.23 -21.08
N SER A 244 1.17 -11.03 -21.07
CA SER A 244 0.47 -9.80 -20.75
C SER A 244 -0.44 -9.35 -21.90
N CYS A 245 -1.65 -8.86 -21.59
CA CYS A 245 -2.58 -8.33 -22.59
C CYS A 245 -2.06 -7.13 -23.39
N ILE A 246 -0.93 -6.53 -23.01
CA ILE A 246 -0.38 -5.32 -23.65
C ILE A 246 0.44 -5.64 -24.90
N GLU A 247 1.00 -6.84 -24.97
CA GLU A 247 1.86 -7.26 -26.08
C GLU A 247 1.11 -7.29 -27.42
N ASN A 248 -0.20 -7.55 -27.38
CA ASN A 248 -1.07 -7.64 -28.54
C ASN A 248 -2.22 -6.65 -28.46
N LYS A 249 -2.28 -5.72 -29.43
CA LYS A 249 -3.34 -4.70 -29.51
C LYS A 249 -4.76 -5.28 -29.49
N THR A 250 -4.97 -6.45 -30.08
CA THR A 250 -6.31 -7.08 -30.13
C THR A 250 -6.74 -7.57 -28.76
N GLU A 251 -5.82 -8.16 -28.01
CA GLU A 251 -6.02 -8.64 -26.64
C GLU A 251 -6.18 -7.46 -25.68
N HIS A 252 -5.35 -6.43 -25.85
CA HIS A 252 -5.48 -5.16 -25.15
C HIS A 252 -6.88 -4.55 -25.36
N ASP A 253 -7.34 -4.46 -26.61
CA ASP A 253 -8.68 -3.95 -26.92
C ASP A 253 -9.79 -4.87 -26.37
N CYS A 254 -9.55 -6.17 -26.26
CA CYS A 254 -10.46 -7.15 -25.69
C CYS A 254 -10.62 -6.96 -24.17
N GLN A 255 -9.51 -6.90 -23.41
CA GLN A 255 -9.57 -6.69 -21.95
C GLN A 255 -10.33 -5.39 -21.63
N TRP A 256 -10.10 -4.31 -22.40
CA TRP A 256 -10.79 -3.04 -22.20
C TRP A 256 -12.30 -3.14 -22.35
N LYS A 257 -12.76 -3.94 -23.32
CA LYS A 257 -14.20 -4.20 -23.51
C LYS A 257 -14.78 -5.04 -22.37
N VAL A 258 -14.00 -5.97 -21.81
CA VAL A 258 -14.43 -6.80 -20.68
C VAL A 258 -14.52 -5.96 -19.41
N LEU A 259 -13.49 -5.17 -19.11
CA LEU A 259 -13.38 -4.35 -17.90
C LEU A 259 -14.44 -3.24 -17.83
N ARG A 260 -14.81 -2.63 -18.98
CA ARG A 260 -15.87 -1.61 -19.04
C ARG A 260 -17.29 -2.18 -19.00
N ASN A 261 -17.46 -3.49 -19.12
CA ASN A 261 -18.78 -4.08 -19.17
C ASN A 261 -19.24 -4.39 -17.75
N ASP A 262 -20.08 -3.54 -17.17
CA ASP A 262 -20.58 -3.65 -15.79
C ASP A 262 -21.51 -4.86 -15.54
N ARG A 263 -21.77 -5.71 -16.55
CA ARG A 263 -22.77 -6.80 -16.48
C ARG A 263 -22.24 -8.13 -15.98
N HIS A 264 -21.05 -8.16 -15.39
CA HIS A 264 -20.56 -9.41 -14.79
C HIS A 264 -21.32 -9.62 -13.48
N LEU A 265 -22.21 -10.63 -13.44
CA LEU A 265 -22.77 -11.07 -12.18
C LEU A 265 -21.66 -11.73 -11.38
N VAL A 266 -21.17 -11.01 -10.37
CA VAL A 266 -20.16 -11.51 -9.45
C VAL A 266 -20.86 -12.08 -8.22
N ASP A 267 -20.76 -13.40 -8.00
CA ASP A 267 -21.28 -14.08 -6.80
C ASP A 267 -20.25 -14.06 -5.66
N CYS A 268 -19.77 -12.86 -5.30
CA CYS A 268 -18.88 -12.68 -4.16
C CYS A 268 -19.70 -12.42 -2.90
N LYS A 269 -19.42 -13.20 -1.84
CA LYS A 269 -20.08 -13.05 -0.54
C LYS A 269 -19.18 -12.36 0.47
N ILE A 270 -19.77 -11.92 1.58
CA ILE A 270 -19.02 -11.36 2.70
C ILE A 270 -18.01 -12.40 3.24
N PRO A 271 -16.82 -11.96 3.70
CA PRO A 271 -15.83 -12.84 4.34
C PRO A 271 -16.36 -13.43 5.65
N CYS A 272 -16.01 -14.68 5.98
CA CYS A 272 -16.40 -15.24 7.28
C CYS A 272 -15.60 -14.68 8.46
N SER A 273 -14.38 -14.20 8.22
CA SER A 273 -13.58 -13.44 9.19
C SER A 273 -13.04 -12.20 8.53
N GLU A 274 -13.26 -11.03 9.15
CA GLU A 274 -12.78 -9.75 8.63
C GLU A 274 -12.31 -8.84 9.75
N SER A 275 -11.17 -8.20 9.53
CA SER A 275 -10.68 -7.11 10.37
C SER A 275 -10.92 -5.77 9.68
N SER A 276 -11.48 -4.82 10.43
CA SER A 276 -11.70 -3.45 9.96
C SER A 276 -11.01 -2.45 10.90
N TYR A 277 -10.41 -1.42 10.31
CA TYR A 277 -9.66 -0.40 11.03
C TYR A 277 -10.41 0.93 10.90
N SER A 278 -10.93 1.41 12.02
CA SER A 278 -11.44 2.78 12.12
C SER A 278 -10.34 3.70 12.64
N TYR A 279 -10.32 4.95 12.19
CA TYR A 279 -9.23 5.87 12.51
C TYR A 279 -9.73 7.28 12.83
N SER A 280 -8.89 8.01 13.56
CA SER A 280 -9.01 9.46 13.77
C SER A 280 -7.66 10.12 13.52
N VAL A 281 -7.63 11.14 12.67
CA VAL A 281 -6.41 11.88 12.33
C VAL A 281 -6.38 13.20 13.08
N SER A 282 -5.25 13.51 13.70
CA SER A 282 -4.91 14.85 14.17
C SER A 282 -3.61 15.31 13.52
N SER A 283 -3.56 16.55 13.06
CA SER A 283 -2.39 17.10 12.37
C SER A 283 -1.95 18.43 12.96
N SER A 284 -0.64 18.65 12.98
CA SER A 284 -0.01 19.94 13.30
C SER A 284 0.99 20.32 12.20
N GLU A 285 1.31 21.61 12.10
CA GLU A 285 2.37 22.09 11.21
C GLU A 285 3.71 21.46 11.59
N TRP A 286 4.49 21.06 10.59
CA TRP A 286 5.83 20.51 10.78
C TRP A 286 6.71 20.79 9.55
N PRO A 287 7.99 21.17 9.73
CA PRO A 287 8.67 21.44 11.00
C PRO A 287 8.27 22.78 11.63
N ASP A 288 8.63 23.01 12.89
CA ASP A 288 8.61 24.38 13.45
C ASP A 288 9.73 25.25 12.85
N ASP A 289 9.69 26.57 13.06
CA ASP A 289 10.66 27.51 12.47
C ASP A 289 12.12 27.18 12.82
N ALA A 290 12.39 26.68 14.03
CA ALA A 290 13.74 26.39 14.49
C ALA A 290 14.26 25.10 13.84
N LEU A 291 13.41 24.08 13.79
CA LEU A 291 13.68 22.80 13.16
C LEU A 291 13.78 22.95 11.63
N ALA A 292 13.00 23.83 11.01
CA ALA A 292 13.08 24.14 9.59
C ALA A 292 14.49 24.63 9.20
N VAL A 293 15.10 25.49 10.03
CA VAL A 293 16.48 25.96 9.81
C VAL A 293 17.46 24.80 9.87
N ILE A 294 17.32 23.91 10.85
CA ILE A 294 18.21 22.74 10.98
C ILE A 294 18.06 21.82 9.78
N ILE A 295 16.83 21.47 9.41
CA ILE A 295 16.54 20.60 8.26
C ILE A 295 17.06 21.24 6.96
N SER A 296 16.89 22.54 6.75
CA SER A 296 17.40 23.24 5.55
C SER A 296 18.92 23.30 5.42
N ASN A 297 19.65 22.99 6.50
CA ASN A 297 21.12 22.87 6.45
C ASN A 297 21.56 21.42 6.23
N ILE A 298 20.64 20.47 6.35
CA ILE A 298 20.86 19.05 6.09
C ILE A 298 20.43 18.72 4.66
N ILE A 299 19.27 19.23 4.19
CA ILE A 299 18.72 19.09 2.81
C ILE A 299 19.34 20.14 1.87
#